data_AF-A0A959IR08-F1
#
_entry.id   AF-A0A959IR08-F1
#
_cell.length_a   1.000
_cell.length_b   1.000
_cell.length_c   1.000
_cell.angle_alpha   90.00
_cell.angle_beta   90.00
_cell.angle_gamma   90.00
#
_symmetry.space_group_name_H-M   'P 1'
#
loop_
_entity.id
_entity.type
_entity.pdbx_description
1 polymer ?
#
loop_
_entity_poly.entity_id
_entity_poly.type
_entity_poly.pdbx_seq_one_letter_code
_entity_poly.pdbx_strand_id
1 'polypeptide(L)'
;NKQKKEKKEKHFIQKPQYPGGVKAIRAFIREQLQYPKEALTARIEGTVVLHYSVDYRGVVTDVRVVSGLGYGCDQEAVRLVQLLKFEVPKMRKLRVKFQKTIQIHFRLPKAPEIQYSYHTATKPNPEESGSSSYFYTIEWE
;
A
#
# COMPACT_ATOMS: atom_id res chain seq x y z
N ASN A 1 -53.53 -8.82 -23.44
CA ASN A 1 -52.95 -7.54 -23.00
C ASN A 1 -52.32 -7.71 -21.62
N LYS A 2 -51.11 -8.26 -21.53
CA LYS A 2 -50.47 -8.65 -20.26
C LYS A 2 -49.00 -8.27 -20.34
N GLN A 3 -48.47 -7.71 -19.26
CA GLN A 3 -47.05 -7.43 -19.02
C GLN A 3 -46.47 -6.15 -19.68
N LYS A 4 -46.81 -5.01 -19.10
CA LYS A 4 -45.90 -3.86 -19.04
C LYS A 4 -45.97 -3.22 -17.65
N LYS A 5 -45.81 -4.05 -16.61
CA LYS A 5 -45.52 -3.58 -15.24
C LYS A 5 -44.01 -3.68 -15.00
N GLU A 6 -43.48 -2.66 -14.33
CA GLU A 6 -42.20 -2.64 -13.61
C GLU A 6 -40.91 -2.54 -14.44
N LYS A 7 -40.68 -1.37 -15.05
CA LYS A 7 -39.33 -0.92 -15.45
C LYS A 7 -38.96 0.44 -14.84
N LYS A 8 -39.23 0.70 -13.56
CA LYS A 8 -38.70 1.90 -12.87
C LYS A 8 -38.52 1.69 -11.36
N GLU A 9 -37.53 0.88 -10.94
CA GLU A 9 -37.09 0.91 -9.54
C GLU A 9 -35.65 0.38 -9.33
N LYS A 10 -34.77 0.50 -10.33
CA LYS A 10 -33.49 -0.24 -10.31
C LYS A 10 -32.32 0.45 -9.59
N HIS A 11 -32.40 1.70 -9.12
CA HIS A 11 -31.25 2.37 -8.48
C HIS A 11 -31.63 3.41 -7.42
N PHE A 12 -32.49 3.08 -6.44
CA PHE A 12 -32.74 4.03 -5.34
C PHE A 12 -31.57 4.10 -4.34
N ILE A 13 -30.79 3.03 -4.20
CA ILE A 13 -29.67 2.94 -3.26
C ILE A 13 -28.36 3.17 -4.01
N GLN A 14 -27.74 4.32 -3.76
CA GLN A 14 -26.42 4.65 -4.29
C GLN A 14 -25.34 4.21 -3.29
N LYS A 15 -24.26 3.60 -3.79
CA LYS A 15 -23.17 3.09 -2.95
C LYS A 15 -22.23 4.24 -2.55
N PRO A 16 -21.67 4.22 -1.33
CA PRO A 16 -20.69 5.21 -0.90
C PRO A 16 -19.40 5.05 -1.70
N GLN A 17 -18.89 6.15 -2.22
CA GLN A 17 -17.65 6.20 -2.97
C GLN A 17 -16.64 7.04 -2.18
N TYR A 18 -15.37 6.67 -2.28
CA TYR A 18 -14.30 7.50 -1.73
C TYR A 18 -13.93 8.56 -2.78
N PRO A 19 -13.62 9.81 -2.40
CA PRO A 19 -13.16 10.81 -3.35
C PRO A 19 -11.90 10.31 -4.08
N GLY A 20 -11.96 10.20 -5.41
CA GLY A 20 -10.88 9.59 -6.21
C GLY A 20 -10.87 8.05 -6.26
N GLY A 21 -11.91 7.41 -5.70
CA GLY A 21 -12.16 5.97 -5.80
C GLY A 21 -11.12 5.10 -5.11
N VAL A 22 -10.98 3.86 -5.59
CA VAL A 22 -10.09 2.85 -4.98
C VAL A 22 -8.62 3.24 -5.11
N LYS A 23 -8.24 3.95 -6.19
CA LYS A 23 -6.87 4.41 -6.40
C LYS A 23 -6.43 5.41 -5.33
N ALA A 24 -7.29 6.38 -5.02
CA ALA A 24 -7.01 7.37 -3.97
C ALA A 24 -6.90 6.72 -2.59
N ILE A 25 -7.75 5.73 -2.26
CA ILE A 25 -7.60 4.96 -1.02
C ILE A 25 -6.22 4.31 -0.93
N ARG A 26 -5.77 3.65 -2.01
CA ARG A 26 -4.46 2.98 -2.04
C ARG A 26 -3.29 3.97 -1.95
N ALA A 27 -3.43 5.16 -2.52
CA ALA A 27 -2.44 6.23 -2.40
C ALA A 27 -2.37 6.74 -0.96
N PHE A 28 -3.53 7.10 -0.39
CA PHE A 28 -3.66 7.56 0.99
C PHE A 28 -3.07 6.55 1.98
N ILE A 29 -3.39 5.26 1.82
CA ILE A 29 -2.81 4.20 2.65
C ILE A 29 -1.29 4.21 2.53
N ARG A 30 -0.72 4.18 1.32
CA ARG A 30 0.75 4.18 1.16
C ARG A 30 1.42 5.41 1.79
N GLU A 31 0.81 6.57 1.69
CA GLU A 31 1.35 7.83 2.21
C GLU A 31 1.26 7.94 3.73
N GLN A 32 0.19 7.39 4.33
CA GLN A 32 -0.08 7.50 5.76
C GLN A 32 0.33 6.25 6.55
N LEU A 33 0.68 5.14 5.88
CA LEU A 33 1.07 3.87 6.48
C LEU A 33 2.38 4.03 7.26
N GLN A 34 2.31 3.82 8.57
CA GLN A 34 3.48 3.78 9.43
C GLN A 34 3.79 2.33 9.80
N TYR A 35 4.94 1.82 9.36
CA TYR A 35 5.32 0.45 9.69
C TYR A 35 5.69 0.35 11.18
N PRO A 36 5.03 -0.51 11.97
CA PRO A 36 5.37 -0.69 13.37
C PRO A 36 6.80 -1.20 13.53
N LYS A 37 7.52 -0.71 14.55
CA LYS A 37 8.90 -1.12 14.83
C LYS A 37 9.01 -2.62 15.08
N GLU A 38 8.05 -3.19 15.82
CA GLU A 38 7.99 -4.63 16.11
C GLU A 38 7.93 -5.46 14.82
N ALA A 39 7.05 -5.08 13.88
CA ALA A 39 6.92 -5.76 12.60
C ALA A 39 8.16 -5.57 11.70
N LEU A 40 8.84 -4.43 11.77
CA LEU A 40 10.11 -4.20 11.06
C LEU A 40 11.23 -5.10 11.60
N THR A 41 11.39 -5.16 12.93
CA THR A 41 12.42 -5.99 13.58
C THR A 41 12.19 -7.47 13.32
N ALA A 42 10.94 -7.91 13.38
CA ALA A 42 10.55 -9.29 13.09
C ALA A 42 10.44 -9.60 11.58
N ARG A 43 10.73 -8.62 10.69
CA ARG A 43 10.64 -8.74 9.23
C ARG A 43 9.33 -9.37 8.75
N ILE A 44 8.22 -8.97 9.37
CA ILE A 44 6.89 -9.51 9.09
C ILE A 44 6.31 -8.77 7.90
N GLU A 45 5.96 -9.49 6.83
CA GLU A 45 5.25 -8.98 5.67
C GLU A 45 3.92 -9.69 5.50
N GLY A 46 2.97 -9.04 4.84
CA GLY A 46 1.73 -9.71 4.44
C GLY A 46 0.59 -8.77 4.18
N THR A 47 -0.63 -9.29 4.34
CA THR A 47 -1.86 -8.53 4.10
C THR A 47 -2.78 -8.60 5.30
N VAL A 48 -3.16 -7.44 5.84
CA VAL A 48 -4.20 -7.32 6.86
C VAL A 48 -5.53 -7.11 6.15
N VAL A 49 -6.53 -7.92 6.50
CA VAL A 49 -7.89 -7.82 5.95
C VAL A 49 -8.81 -7.28 7.03
N LEU A 50 -9.42 -6.13 6.76
CA LEU A 50 -10.37 -5.50 7.67
C LEU A 50 -11.76 -5.42 7.05
N HIS A 51 -12.75 -5.67 7.88
CA HIS A 51 -14.15 -5.40 7.60
C HIS A 51 -14.58 -4.14 8.34
N TYR A 52 -15.29 -3.25 7.68
CA TYR A 52 -15.76 -2.00 8.27
C TYR A 52 -17.09 -1.57 7.68
N SER A 53 -17.83 -0.75 8.41
CA SER A 53 -19.12 -0.20 7.98
C SER A 53 -19.02 1.30 7.75
N VAL A 54 -19.48 1.77 6.60
CA VAL A 54 -19.58 3.21 6.30
C VAL A 54 -20.98 3.68 6.63
N ASP A 55 -21.08 4.65 7.53
CA ASP A 55 -22.36 5.25 7.93
C ASP A 55 -22.90 6.22 6.84
N TYR A 56 -24.17 6.62 6.94
CA TYR A 56 -24.80 7.53 5.97
C TYR A 56 -24.13 8.92 5.90
N ARG A 57 -23.29 9.28 6.89
CA ARG A 57 -22.47 10.50 6.91
C ARG A 57 -21.11 10.34 6.20
N GLY A 58 -20.78 9.13 5.76
CA GLY A 58 -19.47 8.83 5.17
C GLY A 58 -18.36 8.56 6.17
N VAL A 59 -18.71 8.42 7.44
CA VAL A 59 -17.78 8.09 8.52
C VAL A 59 -17.67 6.57 8.64
N VAL A 60 -16.45 6.07 8.82
CA VAL A 60 -16.22 4.65 9.07
C VAL A 60 -16.55 4.31 10.52
N THR A 61 -17.29 3.22 10.70
CA THR A 61 -17.79 2.67 11.96
C THR A 61 -17.64 1.16 11.95
N ASP A 62 -17.72 0.51 13.11
CA ASP A 62 -17.70 -0.97 13.23
C ASP A 62 -16.52 -1.64 12.51
N VAL A 63 -15.29 -1.17 12.76
CA VAL A 63 -14.07 -1.76 12.18
C VAL A 63 -13.72 -3.05 12.92
N ARG A 64 -13.54 -4.14 12.17
CA ARG A 64 -13.16 -5.46 12.65
C ARG A 64 -12.03 -6.03 11.81
N VAL A 65 -11.00 -6.57 12.46
CA VAL A 65 -9.92 -7.30 11.77
C VAL A 65 -10.40 -8.72 11.50
N VAL A 66 -10.45 -9.10 10.22
CA VAL A 66 -10.85 -10.46 9.79
C VAL A 66 -9.63 -11.36 9.71
N SER A 67 -8.53 -10.83 9.19
CA SER A 67 -7.24 -11.51 9.11
C SER A 67 -6.16 -10.52 9.51
N GLY A 68 -5.52 -10.77 10.64
CA GLY A 68 -4.44 -9.95 11.16
C GLY A 68 -3.06 -10.55 10.89
N LEU A 69 -2.03 -9.70 10.93
CA LEU A 69 -0.63 -10.11 10.93
C LEU A 69 -0.02 -10.08 12.34
N GLY A 70 -0.64 -9.35 13.28
CA GLY A 70 -0.06 -9.07 14.60
C GLY A 70 1.07 -8.04 14.54
N TYR A 71 1.93 -8.01 15.57
CA TYR A 71 3.14 -7.14 15.66
C TYR A 71 2.88 -5.64 15.48
N GLY A 72 1.69 -5.17 15.85
CA GLY A 72 1.28 -3.76 15.69
C GLY A 72 0.64 -3.43 14.33
N CYS A 73 0.70 -4.32 13.33
CA CYS A 73 0.19 -4.06 11.99
C CYS A 73 -1.34 -3.92 11.98
N ASP A 74 -2.02 -4.68 12.83
CA ASP A 74 -3.48 -4.69 12.91
C ASP A 74 -3.99 -3.35 13.46
N GLN A 75 -3.34 -2.83 14.51
CA GLN A 75 -3.65 -1.54 15.12
C GLN A 75 -3.44 -0.39 14.13
N GLU A 76 -2.33 -0.41 13.41
CA GLU A 76 -2.04 0.59 12.38
C GLU A 76 -3.07 0.51 11.25
N ALA A 77 -3.42 -0.69 10.81
CA ALA A 77 -4.42 -0.89 9.77
C ALA A 77 -5.81 -0.37 10.20
N VAL A 78 -6.20 -0.59 11.45
CA VAL A 78 -7.45 -0.02 12.02
C VAL A 78 -7.40 1.51 12.02
N ARG A 79 -6.26 2.11 12.45
CA ARG A 79 -6.07 3.56 12.46
C ARG A 79 -6.27 4.17 11.07
N LEU A 80 -5.64 3.59 10.05
CA LEU A 80 -5.77 4.05 8.66
C LEU A 80 -7.21 4.00 8.17
N VAL A 81 -7.92 2.91 8.46
CA VAL A 81 -9.32 2.73 8.04
C VAL A 81 -10.25 3.73 8.73
N GLN A 82 -10.00 4.07 10.00
CA GLN A 82 -10.77 5.07 10.74
C GLN A 82 -10.58 6.49 10.19
N LEU A 83 -9.42 6.79 9.60
CA LEU A 83 -9.13 8.10 8.98
C LEU A 83 -9.81 8.29 7.62
N LEU A 84 -10.27 7.21 6.99
CA LEU A 84 -10.95 7.29 5.70
C LEU A 84 -12.30 7.98 5.84
N LYS A 85 -12.53 9.00 5.01
CA LYS A 85 -13.82 9.67 4.89
C LYS A 85 -14.41 9.44 3.50
N PHE A 86 -15.59 8.85 3.47
CA PHE A 86 -16.30 8.52 2.24
C PHE A 86 -17.31 9.63 1.88
N GLU A 87 -17.57 9.77 0.59
CA GLU A 87 -18.67 10.58 0.09
C GLU A 87 -19.89 9.69 -0.09
N VAL A 88 -20.95 10.04 0.64
CA VAL A 88 -22.24 9.35 0.56
C VAL A 88 -23.23 10.26 -0.13
N PRO A 89 -23.76 9.87 -1.30
CA PRO A 89 -24.80 10.66 -1.97
C PRO A 89 -26.04 10.75 -1.08
N LYS A 90 -26.63 11.95 -1.01
CA LYS A 90 -27.79 12.23 -0.17
C LYS A 90 -29.02 11.47 -0.67
N MET A 91 -29.29 10.31 -0.06
CA MET A 91 -30.49 9.54 -0.31
C MET A 91 -31.68 10.21 0.39
N ARG A 92 -32.78 10.45 -0.34
CA ARG A 92 -33.91 11.27 0.13
C ARG A 92 -34.48 10.85 1.49
N LYS A 93 -34.54 9.56 1.82
CA LYS A 93 -35.21 9.04 3.03
C LYS A 93 -34.59 7.79 3.67
N LEU A 94 -33.43 7.30 3.21
CA LEU A 94 -32.82 6.06 3.74
C LEU A 94 -31.44 6.33 4.34
N ARG A 95 -31.29 6.00 5.63
CA ARG A 95 -29.99 5.92 6.30
C ARG A 95 -29.50 4.48 6.13
N VAL A 96 -28.56 4.27 5.22
CA VAL A 96 -28.01 2.94 4.93
C VAL A 96 -26.59 2.88 5.45
N LYS A 97 -26.28 1.82 6.20
CA LYS A 97 -24.90 1.44 6.55
C LYS A 97 -24.38 0.49 5.48
N PHE A 98 -23.18 0.75 4.99
CA PHE A 98 -22.56 -0.08 3.95
C PHE A 98 -21.36 -0.81 4.52
N GLN A 99 -21.45 -2.14 4.55
CA GLN A 99 -20.35 -3.00 4.91
C GLN A 99 -19.38 -3.16 3.74
N LYS A 100 -18.09 -3.01 4.02
CA LYS A 100 -16.99 -3.12 3.07
C LYS A 100 -15.82 -3.86 3.68
N THR A 101 -15.02 -4.46 2.80
CA THR A 101 -13.77 -5.12 3.18
C THR A 101 -12.64 -4.42 2.45
N ILE A 102 -11.54 -4.17 3.17
CA ILE A 102 -10.30 -3.61 2.61
C ILE A 102 -9.13 -4.51 2.98
N GLN A 103 -8.19 -4.60 2.05
CA GLN A 103 -6.94 -5.32 2.22
C GLN A 103 -5.81 -4.30 2.23
N ILE A 104 -5.02 -4.30 3.30
CA ILE A 104 -3.86 -3.42 3.48
C ILE A 104 -2.62 -4.28 3.41
N HIS A 105 -1.76 -3.99 2.43
CA HIS A 105 -0.54 -4.73 2.21
C HIS A 105 0.62 -4.06 2.96
N PHE A 106 1.25 -4.81 3.86
CA PHE A 106 2.48 -4.45 4.54
C PHE A 106 3.64 -5.14 3.81
N ARG A 107 4.52 -4.34 3.21
CA ARG A 107 5.72 -4.80 2.51
C ARG A 107 6.92 -4.14 3.14
N LEU A 108 7.99 -4.89 3.40
CA LEU A 108 9.23 -4.30 3.84
C LEU A 108 9.83 -3.49 2.68
N PRO A 109 10.50 -2.38 2.99
CA PRO A 109 11.29 -1.69 1.99
C PRO A 109 12.39 -2.65 1.49
N LYS A 110 12.36 -2.99 0.20
CA LYS A 110 13.45 -3.74 -0.44
C LYS A 110 14.72 -2.90 -0.25
N ALA A 111 15.75 -3.50 0.36
CA ALA A 111 17.06 -2.86 0.46
C ALA A 111 17.52 -2.45 -0.96
N PRO A 112 18.13 -1.27 -1.14
CA PRO A 112 18.58 -0.86 -2.45
C PRO A 112 19.58 -1.90 -2.97
N GLU A 113 19.25 -2.51 -4.10
CA GLU A 113 20.14 -3.44 -4.78
C GLU A 113 21.26 -2.60 -5.39
N ILE A 114 22.41 -2.56 -4.73
CA ILE A 114 23.59 -1.85 -5.22
C ILE A 114 24.09 -2.61 -6.45
N GLN A 115 23.86 -2.05 -7.64
CA GLN A 115 24.48 -2.55 -8.87
C GLN A 115 25.95 -2.14 -8.87
N TYR A 116 26.83 -3.04 -8.44
CA TYR A 116 28.27 -2.86 -8.62
C TYR A 116 28.60 -3.10 -10.10
N SER A 117 28.73 -2.04 -10.90
CA SER A 117 29.32 -2.14 -12.24
C SER A 117 30.85 -2.24 -12.09
N TYR A 118 31.36 -3.46 -12.00
CA TYR A 118 32.79 -3.68 -12.19
C TYR A 118 33.08 -3.54 -13.69
N HIS A 119 33.74 -2.46 -14.09
CA HIS A 119 34.47 -2.47 -15.35
C HIS A 119 35.70 -3.31 -15.07
N THR A 120 35.70 -4.57 -15.47
CA THR A 120 36.98 -5.24 -15.68
C THR A 120 37.68 -4.43 -16.77
N ALA A 121 38.72 -3.69 -16.41
CA ALA A 121 39.69 -3.30 -17.41
C ALA A 121 40.18 -4.60 -18.03
N THR A 122 39.70 -4.90 -19.24
CA THR A 122 40.28 -5.94 -20.09
C THR A 122 41.75 -5.60 -20.14
N LYS A 123 42.58 -6.37 -19.44
CA LYS A 123 44.00 -6.43 -19.78
C LYS A 123 44.03 -7.03 -21.19
N PRO A 124 44.38 -6.29 -22.25
CA PRO A 124 44.86 -6.96 -23.44
C PRO A 124 46.09 -7.77 -22.99
N ASN A 125 46.08 -9.07 -23.28
CA ASN A 125 47.23 -9.93 -23.01
C ASN A 125 48.46 -9.34 -23.73
N PRO A 126 49.57 -9.03 -23.04
CA PRO A 126 50.82 -8.71 -23.71
C PRO A 126 51.74 -9.92 -23.62
N GLU A 127 51.56 -10.90 -24.51
CA GLU A 127 52.74 -11.58 -25.06
C GLU A 127 53.31 -10.65 -26.13
N GLU A 128 54.23 -9.79 -25.72
CA GLU A 128 55.58 -9.67 -26.30
C GLU A 128 56.28 -8.37 -25.87
N SER A 129 57.41 -8.58 -25.19
CA SER A 129 58.61 -7.73 -25.07
C SER A 129 58.50 -6.23 -24.80
N GLY A 130 59.02 -5.84 -23.62
CA GLY A 130 59.89 -4.65 -23.54
C GLY A 130 59.39 -3.49 -22.68
N SER A 131 60.28 -3.10 -21.75
CA SER A 131 60.44 -1.76 -21.16
C SER A 131 59.75 -1.43 -19.83
N SER A 132 60.63 -1.20 -18.86
CA SER A 132 60.50 -0.74 -17.47
C SER A 132 59.70 0.56 -17.29
N SER A 133 58.92 0.69 -16.21
CA SER A 133 58.84 1.96 -15.45
C SER A 133 58.17 1.81 -14.08
N TYR A 134 58.61 2.68 -13.17
CA TYR A 134 58.64 2.61 -11.71
C TYR A 134 57.30 2.75 -10.97
N PHE A 135 57.26 2.24 -9.74
CA PHE A 135 56.26 2.61 -8.73
C PHE A 135 56.93 3.49 -7.65
N TYR A 136 56.31 4.64 -7.35
CA TYR A 136 56.70 5.52 -6.24
C TYR A 136 55.82 5.26 -5.01
N THR A 137 56.45 5.16 -3.85
CA THR A 137 55.83 5.26 -2.53
C THR A 137 55.84 6.71 -2.09
N ILE A 138 54.69 7.23 -1.64
CA ILE A 138 54.61 8.54 -0.97
C ILE A 138 54.15 8.25 0.46
N GLU A 139 55.06 8.44 1.41
CA GLU A 139 54.76 8.51 2.83
C GLU A 139 54.39 9.95 3.21
N TRP A 140 53.44 10.12 4.11
CA TRP A 140 53.12 11.40 4.74
C TRP A 140 53.30 11.27 6.26
N GLU A 141 53.81 12.37 6.83
CA GLU A 141 54.48 12.58 8.13
C GLU A 141 54.08 11.73 9.35
#